data_AF-A0A3M1RLW1-F1
#
_entry.id   AF-A0A3M1RLW1-F1
#
_cell.length_a   1.000
_cell.length_b   1.000
_cell.length_c   1.000
_cell.angle_alpha   90.00
_cell.angle_beta   90.00
_cell.angle_gamma   90.00
#
_symmetry.space_group_name_H-M   'P 1'
#
loop_
_entity.id
_entity.type
_entity.pdbx_description
1 polymer ?
#
loop_
_entity_poly.entity_id
_entity_poly.type
_entity_poly.pdbx_seq_one_letter_code
_entity_poly.pdbx_strand_id
1 'polypeptide(L)' 'MAEIVLETERLTKQFGRLTAVKEVNLRVKAGTLHALIGPNG' A
#
# COMPACT_ATOMS: atom_id res chain seq x y z
N MET A 1 -20.86 6.87 2.49
CA MET A 1 -19.41 6.60 2.71
C MET A 1 -18.77 6.43 1.35
N ALA A 2 -17.55 6.93 1.12
CA ALA A 2 -16.87 6.75 -0.16
C ALA A 2 -16.51 5.28 -0.36
N GLU A 3 -16.77 4.75 -1.55
CA GLU A 3 -16.41 3.37 -1.93
C GLU A 3 -14.88 3.19 -1.92
N ILE A 4 -14.41 2.11 -1.28
CA ILE A 4 -13.00 1.73 -1.28
C ILE A 4 -12.79 0.73 -2.42
N VAL A 5 -11.89 1.05 -3.34
CA VAL A 5 -11.59 0.22 -4.52
C VAL A 5 -10.32 -0.62 -4.36
N LEU A 6 -9.47 -0.26 -3.40
CA LEU A 6 -8.29 -1.03 -3.01
C LEU A 6 -8.05 -0.86 -1.51
N GLU A 7 -7.80 -1.97 -0.83
CA GLU A 7 -7.45 -1.99 0.59
C GLU A 7 -6.32 -2.99 0.87
N THR A 8 -5.43 -2.63 1.77
CA THR A 8 -4.48 -3.55 2.39
C THR A 8 -4.58 -3.44 3.91
N GLU A 9 -4.52 -4.59 4.59
CA GLU A 9 -4.43 -4.66 6.06
C GLU A 9 -3.13 -5.36 6.46
N ARG A 10 -2.25 -4.62 7.15
CA ARG A 10 -0.93 -5.05 7.63
C ARG A 10 -0.13 -5.82 6.57
N LEU A 11 -0.14 -5.34 5.32
CA LEU A 11 0.56 -5.99 4.22
C LEU A 11 2.06 -6.00 4.46
N THR A 12 2.65 -7.20 4.44
CA THR A 12 4.09 -7.40 4.48
C THR A 12 4.52 -8.14 3.22
N LYS A 13 5.50 -7.60 2.48
CA LYS A 13 6.09 -8.25 1.31
C LYS A 13 7.56 -8.53 1.57
N GLN A 14 7.93 -9.79 1.41
CA GLN A 14 9.30 -10.26 1.57
C GLN A 14 9.81 -10.90 0.28
N PHE A 15 11.09 -10.67 -0.01
CA PHE A 15 11.87 -11.30 -1.07
C PHE A 15 13.11 -11.93 -0.42
N GLY A 16 13.04 -13.23 -0.12
CA GLY A 16 14.08 -13.90 0.66
C GLY A 16 14.23 -13.25 2.04
N ARG A 17 15.44 -12.73 2.34
CA ARG A 17 15.74 -12.03 3.60
C ARG A 17 15.34 -10.55 3.60
N LEU A 18 15.00 -9.99 2.43
CA LEU A 18 14.62 -8.59 2.33
C LEU A 18 13.13 -8.42 2.61
N THR A 19 12.79 -7.54 3.57
CA THR A 19 11.41 -7.08 3.76
C THR A 19 11.22 -5.78 2.98
N ALA A 20 10.54 -5.85 1.84
CA ALA A 20 10.32 -4.69 0.96
C ALA A 20 9.24 -3.75 1.50
N VAL A 21 8.16 -4.30 2.08
CA VAL A 21 7.21 -3.53 2.87
C VAL A 21 6.83 -4.31 4.12
N LYS A 22 6.56 -3.62 5.23
CA LYS A 22 6.20 -4.22 6.52
C LYS A 22 4.95 -3.57 7.07
N GLU A 23 3.92 -4.38 7.33
CA GLU A 23 2.66 -3.99 7.98
C GLU A 23 1.97 -2.76 7.38
N VAL A 24 1.98 -2.61 6.06
CA VAL A 24 1.39 -1.46 5.38
C VAL A 24 -0.13 -1.57 5.31
N ASN A 25 -0.80 -0.52 5.80
CA ASN A 25 -2.23 -0.28 5.61
C ASN A 25 -2.41 0.79 4.53
N LEU A 26 -3.18 0.49 3.48
CA LEU A 26 -3.50 1.41 2.39
C LEU A 26 -4.98 1.29 2.08
N ARG A 27 -5.65 2.42 1.82
CA ARG A 27 -7.02 2.48 1.32
C ARG A 27 -7.11 3.50 0.21
N VAL A 28 -7.59 3.07 -0.96
CA VAL A 28 -7.81 3.93 -2.12
C VAL A 28 -9.31 4.05 -2.35
N LYS A 29 -9.81 5.29 -2.40
CA LYS A 29 -11.22 5.59 -2.65
C LYS A 29 -11.50 5.65 -4.15
N ALA A 30 -12.69 5.23 -4.58
CA ALA A 30 -13.16 5.40 -5.95
C ALA A 30 -13.05 6.87 -6.39
N GLY A 31 -12.59 7.10 -7.62
CA GLY A 31 -12.49 8.44 -8.21
C GLY A 31 -11.39 9.33 -7.65
N THR A 32 -10.44 8.79 -6.87
CA THR A 32 -9.32 9.57 -6.31
C THR A 32 -7.99 9.25 -6.98
N LEU A 33 -7.12 10.25 -7.10
CA LEU A 33 -5.73 10.07 -7.51
C LEU A 33 -4.84 9.99 -6.27
N HIS A 34 -4.14 8.87 -6.09
CA HIS A 34 -3.17 8.68 -5.02
C HIS A 34 -1.76 8.62 -5.61
N ALA A 35 -0.86 9.47 -5.12
CA ALA A 35 0.56 9.40 -5.45
C ALA A 35 1.33 8.70 -4.33
N LEU A 36 2.17 7.73 -4.69
CA LEU A 36 3.14 7.11 -3.79
C LEU A 36 4.52 7.68 -4.12
N ILE A 37 5.23 8.16 -3.10
CA ILE A 37 6.57 8.74 -3.23
C ILE A 37 7.53 8.08 -2.25
N GLY A 38 8.79 8.00 -2.64
CA GLY A 38 9.86 7.43 -1.83
C GLY A 38 11.20 7.48 -2.58
N PRO A 39 12.32 7.25 -1.87
CA PRO A 39 13.62 7.04 -2.50
C PRO A 39 13.60 5.77 -3.36
N ASN A 40 14.69 5.54 -4.12
CA ASN A 40 14.87 4.29 -4.84
C ASN A 40 15.15 3.15 -3.86
N GLY A 41 14.31 2.11 -3.91
CA GLY A 41 14.36 0.99 -2.95
C GLY A 41 13.86 1.37 -1.57
#